data_AF-A0A957VZ99-F1
#
_entry.id   AF-A0A957VZ99-F1
#
_cell.length_a   1.000
_cell.length_b   1.000
_cell.length_c   1.000
_cell.angle_alpha   90.00
_cell.angle_beta   90.00
_cell.angle_gamma   90.00
#
_symmetry.space_group_name_H-M   'P 1'
#
loop_
_entity.id
_entity.type
_entity.pdbx_description
1 polymer ?
#
loop_
_entity_poly.entity_id
_entity_poly.type
_entity_poly.pdbx_seq_one_letter_code
_entity_poly.pdbx_strand_id
1 'polypeptide(L)'
;GRPKSILCTPLVHQGELSGILYLENNLTTAAFTPERIEVLQFLSTQIAISIENAVLYDDLKKAEAEIRRSEEYFRAMIENASDVITLLSQDGNVIYQSPAIEQILGYKPSDVVGRNMLEFVHPDDHQAIIESLGGLIASNHDPVPIEFRAKDGEGKWRYVEAIGNNQLDNPSVGGIVVNARDITDRKEAERERAKLMTFQRDLALAKDIQQSLLPPSRPDWPLDIICYSKPAHEMGGDLYAYHHFAVESAGAEKFAVAVGDVSGKGMPAALLMAVTLASFQYTISQHVSPGQLLHRLDQTVEGYTGGTRQNCAMVYVEIRVTPAASQQSTAVMKAANAGCISPIVRRQNNAVEWVEARGMPLGAGMGGYLGYNEVTVSLETGDLVILTSDGVVEAQNAHKEMFGFDRLEAAVAQAPQTTAQAMLTYLIDTVNQFVGDTEPHDDLTIVIVQI
;
A
#
# COMPACT_ATOMS: atom_id res chain seq x y z
N GLY A 1 62.18 71.63 -18.90
CA GLY A 1 62.81 72.88 -18.45
C GLY A 1 62.63 72.98 -16.94
N ARG A 2 63.61 73.52 -16.21
CA ARG A 2 63.45 73.70 -14.74
C ARG A 2 62.40 74.79 -14.47
N PRO A 3 61.50 74.59 -13.49
CA PRO A 3 60.52 75.61 -13.15
C PRO A 3 61.18 76.87 -12.61
N LYS A 4 60.68 78.03 -13.05
CA LYS A 4 61.17 79.36 -12.67
C LYS A 4 60.51 79.88 -11.38
N SER A 5 59.36 79.33 -11.01
CA SER A 5 58.71 79.54 -9.70
C SER A 5 57.77 78.38 -9.37
N ILE A 6 57.70 78.01 -8.09
CA ILE A 6 56.81 76.94 -7.58
C ILE A 6 56.03 77.50 -6.39
N LEU A 7 54.75 77.14 -6.27
CA LEU A 7 53.94 77.30 -5.07
C LEU A 7 53.41 75.94 -4.63
N CYS A 8 53.55 75.65 -3.34
CA CYS A 8 52.91 74.51 -2.68
C CYS A 8 52.05 75.03 -1.54
N THR A 9 50.74 74.77 -1.58
CA THR A 9 49.84 75.11 -0.47
C THR A 9 49.09 73.86 -0.01
N PRO A 10 48.97 73.61 1.31
CA PRO A 10 48.27 72.43 1.80
C PRO A 10 46.76 72.58 1.58
N LEU A 11 46.10 71.49 1.19
CA LEU A 11 44.66 71.37 1.14
C LEU A 11 44.21 70.91 2.54
N VAL A 12 43.86 71.86 3.40
CA VAL A 12 43.45 71.58 4.78
C VAL A 12 42.03 72.06 5.01
N HIS A 13 41.20 71.19 5.57
CA HIS A 13 39.87 71.52 6.07
C HIS A 13 39.72 70.94 7.47
N GLN A 14 39.19 71.73 8.41
CA GLN A 14 39.03 71.37 9.84
C GLN A 14 40.27 70.79 10.55
N GLY A 15 41.48 71.14 10.07
CA GLY A 15 42.74 70.66 10.65
C GLY A 15 43.25 69.34 10.06
N GLU A 16 42.51 68.70 9.16
CA GLU A 16 42.97 67.53 8.42
C GLU A 16 43.56 67.92 7.06
N LEU A 17 44.73 67.34 6.74
CA LEU A 17 45.42 67.53 5.47
C LEU A 17 44.91 66.51 4.44
N SER A 18 44.11 66.94 3.47
CA SER A 18 43.60 66.09 2.39
C SER A 18 44.55 65.99 1.19
N GLY A 19 45.55 66.87 1.10
CA GLY A 19 46.53 66.88 0.00
C GLY A 19 47.33 68.18 -0.10
N ILE A 20 48.02 68.38 -1.22
CA ILE A 20 48.80 69.61 -1.50
C ILE A 20 48.46 70.09 -2.91
N LEU A 21 48.14 71.38 -3.04
CA LEU A 21 48.06 72.05 -4.34
C LEU A 21 49.46 72.49 -4.76
N TYR A 22 49.98 71.86 -5.81
CA TYR A 22 51.27 72.15 -6.41
C TYR A 22 51.07 72.92 -7.71
N LEU A 23 51.68 74.11 -7.81
CA LEU A 23 51.65 74.94 -9.01
C LEU A 23 53.07 75.30 -9.44
N GLU A 24 53.39 75.04 -10.69
CA GLU A 24 54.67 75.43 -11.30
C GLU A 24 54.47 76.46 -12.42
N ASN A 25 55.44 77.35 -12.56
CA ASN A 25 55.50 78.28 -13.70
C ASN A 25 56.91 78.30 -14.29
N ASN A 26 56.97 78.14 -15.61
CA ASN A 26 58.21 78.01 -16.37
C ASN A 26 58.57 79.30 -17.14
N LEU A 27 57.71 80.32 -17.11
CA LEU A 27 57.83 81.52 -17.95
C LEU A 27 58.61 82.64 -17.25
N THR A 28 58.32 82.90 -15.98
CA THR A 28 58.86 84.05 -15.22
C THR A 28 59.28 83.67 -13.80
N THR A 29 60.29 84.35 -13.27
CA THR A 29 60.61 84.33 -11.84
C THR A 29 59.64 85.23 -11.08
N ALA A 30 59.25 84.85 -9.85
CA ALA A 30 58.32 85.60 -8.98
C ALA A 30 56.86 85.71 -9.49
N ALA A 31 56.34 84.67 -10.13
CA ALA A 31 54.96 84.68 -10.64
C ALA A 31 53.85 84.65 -9.56
N PHE A 32 54.19 84.23 -8.34
CA PHE A 32 53.29 84.16 -7.19
C PHE A 32 53.52 85.36 -6.27
N THR A 33 52.79 86.45 -6.49
CA THR A 33 52.81 87.64 -5.62
C THR A 33 51.99 87.40 -4.34
N PRO A 34 52.17 88.19 -3.27
CA PRO A 34 51.40 88.05 -2.03
C PRO A 34 49.89 87.98 -2.24
N GLU A 35 49.34 88.83 -3.12
CA GLU A 35 47.90 88.88 -3.41
C GLU A 35 47.43 87.59 -4.13
N ARG A 36 48.28 87.02 -5.00
CA ARG A 36 47.97 85.75 -5.69
C ARG A 36 48.05 84.55 -4.73
N ILE A 37 48.95 84.59 -3.76
CA ILE A 37 49.06 83.54 -2.73
C ILE A 37 47.81 83.51 -1.87
N GLU A 38 47.27 84.66 -1.47
CA GLU A 38 46.04 84.75 -0.68
C GLU A 38 44.83 84.14 -1.42
N VAL A 39 44.68 84.46 -2.71
CA VAL A 39 43.66 83.84 -3.57
C VAL A 39 43.85 82.32 -3.68
N LEU A 40 45.09 81.86 -3.84
CA LEU A 40 45.40 80.44 -3.96
C LEU A 40 45.19 79.68 -2.64
N GLN A 41 45.40 80.33 -1.49
CA GLN A 41 45.07 79.78 -0.19
C GLN A 41 43.56 79.63 -0.01
N PHE A 42 42.76 80.65 -0.36
CA PHE A 42 41.30 80.53 -0.34
C PHE A 42 40.80 79.38 -1.24
N LEU A 43 41.34 79.30 -2.46
CA LEU A 43 41.02 78.20 -3.39
C LEU A 43 41.44 76.84 -2.83
N SER A 44 42.58 76.74 -2.15
CA SER A 44 43.05 75.49 -1.53
C SER A 44 42.08 74.96 -0.47
N THR A 45 41.50 75.84 0.37
CA THR A 45 40.46 75.45 1.33
C THR A 45 39.18 74.99 0.64
N GLN A 46 38.73 75.70 -0.40
CA GLN A 46 37.53 75.30 -1.16
C GLN A 46 37.73 73.97 -1.91
N ILE A 47 38.94 73.71 -2.41
CA ILE A 47 39.29 72.43 -3.04
C ILE A 47 39.26 71.31 -1.99
N ALA A 48 39.80 71.53 -0.79
CA ALA A 48 39.78 70.54 0.30
C ALA A 48 38.33 70.15 0.66
N ILE A 49 37.45 71.13 0.86
CA ILE A 49 36.02 70.91 1.16
C ILE A 49 35.33 70.12 0.03
N SER A 50 35.60 70.48 -1.22
CA SER A 50 34.96 69.83 -2.37
C SER A 50 35.37 68.36 -2.52
N ILE A 51 36.64 68.03 -2.22
CA ILE A 51 37.15 66.66 -2.22
C ILE A 51 36.48 65.85 -1.11
N GLU A 52 36.42 66.39 0.11
CA GLU A 52 35.80 65.72 1.26
C GLU A 52 34.31 65.46 1.03
N ASN A 53 33.57 66.46 0.53
CA ASN A 53 32.16 66.29 0.16
C ASN A 53 31.99 65.20 -0.92
N ALA A 54 32.85 65.16 -1.94
CA ALA A 54 32.78 64.15 -2.98
C ALA A 54 33.00 62.72 -2.44
N VAL A 55 33.92 62.55 -1.49
CA VAL A 55 34.16 61.28 -0.80
C VAL A 55 32.94 60.89 0.04
N LEU A 56 32.40 61.82 0.83
CA LEU A 56 31.22 61.56 1.67
C LEU A 56 29.99 61.17 0.84
N TYR A 57 29.78 61.82 -0.33
CA TYR A 57 28.72 61.44 -1.26
C TYR A 57 28.90 60.05 -1.87
N ASP A 58 30.15 59.61 -2.13
CA ASP A 58 30.43 58.27 -2.64
C ASP A 58 30.20 57.19 -1.57
N ASP A 59 30.61 57.46 -0.33
CA ASP A 59 30.39 56.55 0.81
C ASP A 59 28.90 56.41 1.15
N LEU A 60 28.15 57.52 1.14
CA LEU A 60 26.69 57.47 1.32
C LEU A 60 26.03 56.62 0.24
N LYS A 61 26.41 56.79 -1.03
CA LYS A 61 25.87 56.00 -2.15
C LYS A 61 26.20 54.51 -2.01
N LYS A 62 27.41 54.17 -1.56
CA LYS A 62 27.80 52.77 -1.32
C LYS A 62 26.99 52.14 -0.19
N ALA A 63 26.82 52.84 0.93
CA ALA A 63 26.00 52.37 2.04
C ALA A 63 24.52 52.19 1.64
N GLU A 64 23.94 53.15 0.92
CA GLU A 64 22.58 53.04 0.37
C GLU A 64 22.43 51.86 -0.59
N ALA A 65 23.42 51.65 -1.46
CA ALA A 65 23.42 50.51 -2.39
C ALA A 65 23.56 49.16 -1.67
N GLU A 66 24.37 49.10 -0.61
CA GLU A 66 24.54 47.89 0.21
C GLU A 66 23.28 47.55 0.99
N ILE A 67 22.64 48.54 1.61
CA ILE A 67 21.34 48.37 2.29
C ILE A 67 20.30 47.88 1.29
N ARG A 68 20.16 48.57 0.14
CA ARG A 68 19.20 48.16 -0.90
C ARG A 68 19.47 46.74 -1.40
N ARG A 69 20.73 46.39 -1.64
CA ARG A 69 21.11 45.05 -2.08
C ARG A 69 20.80 43.99 -1.03
N SER A 70 21.02 44.29 0.25
CA SER A 70 20.69 43.41 1.37
C SER A 70 19.17 43.21 1.49
N GLU A 71 18.39 44.28 1.38
CA GLU A 71 16.92 44.23 1.39
C GLU A 71 16.37 43.42 0.21
N GLU A 72 16.87 43.66 -1.00
CA GLU A 72 16.48 42.90 -2.20
C GLU A 72 16.85 41.42 -2.07
N TYR A 73 18.04 41.11 -1.55
CA TYR A 73 18.48 39.74 -1.31
C TYR A 73 17.59 39.02 -0.30
N PHE A 74 17.30 39.66 0.84
CA PHE A 74 16.45 39.09 1.88
C PHE A 74 15.01 38.91 1.40
N ARG A 75 14.48 39.89 0.66
CA ARG A 75 13.16 39.80 0.04
C ARG A 75 13.07 38.62 -0.92
N ALA A 76 14.05 38.48 -1.82
CA ALA A 76 14.09 37.36 -2.75
C ALA A 76 14.18 36.00 -2.03
N MET A 77 14.91 35.92 -0.90
CA MET A 77 15.02 34.69 -0.11
C MET A 77 13.68 34.29 0.53
N ILE A 78 12.91 35.25 1.07
CA ILE A 78 11.59 34.98 1.65
C ILE A 78 10.56 34.65 0.56
N GLU A 79 10.59 35.37 -0.56
CA GLU A 79 9.64 35.15 -1.68
C GLU A 79 9.78 33.77 -2.32
N ASN A 80 10.97 33.16 -2.25
CA ASN A 80 11.24 31.81 -2.77
C ASN A 80 11.26 30.72 -1.69
N ALA A 81 10.97 31.05 -0.42
CA ALA A 81 10.89 30.06 0.64
C ALA A 81 9.68 29.14 0.41
N SER A 82 9.89 27.82 0.51
CA SER A 82 8.80 26.83 0.38
C SER A 82 7.95 26.71 1.63
N ASP A 83 8.44 27.21 2.77
CA ASP A 83 7.69 27.23 4.02
C ASP A 83 7.09 28.62 4.24
N VAL A 84 5.92 28.66 4.88
CA VAL A 84 5.22 29.87 5.26
C VAL A 84 5.88 30.48 6.49
N ILE A 85 6.36 31.72 6.36
CA ILE A 85 6.90 32.50 7.48
C ILE A 85 5.84 33.48 7.97
N THR A 86 5.50 33.39 9.25
CA THR A 86 4.53 34.25 9.92
C THR A 86 5.17 34.89 11.13
N LEU A 87 5.03 36.21 11.29
CA LEU A 87 5.40 36.91 12.53
C LEU A 87 4.13 37.15 13.34
N LEU A 88 4.13 36.70 14.59
CA LEU A 88 3.01 36.85 15.51
C LEU A 88 3.34 37.85 16.63
N SER A 89 2.32 38.57 17.10
CA SER A 89 2.39 39.29 18.36
C SER A 89 2.31 38.32 19.55
N GLN A 90 2.56 38.82 20.77
CA GLN A 90 2.38 38.05 22.01
C GLN A 90 0.94 37.53 22.19
N ASP A 91 -0.05 38.23 21.62
CA ASP A 91 -1.47 37.84 21.67
C ASP A 91 -1.88 36.90 20.52
N GLY A 92 -0.94 36.47 19.66
CA GLY A 92 -1.21 35.57 18.53
C GLY A 92 -1.82 36.25 17.30
N ASN A 93 -1.74 37.59 17.20
CA ASN A 93 -2.17 38.32 16.00
C ASN A 93 -1.04 38.35 14.96
N VAL A 94 -1.41 38.21 13.69
CA VAL A 94 -0.43 38.17 12.59
C VAL A 94 0.09 39.57 12.28
N ILE A 95 1.38 39.82 12.54
CA ILE A 95 2.08 41.07 12.23
C ILE A 95 2.60 41.06 10.79
N TYR A 96 3.15 39.93 10.36
CA TYR A 96 3.70 39.74 9.02
C TYR A 96 3.39 38.35 8.51
N GLN A 97 3.21 38.23 7.20
CA GLN A 97 2.91 36.99 6.51
C GLN A 97 3.69 36.92 5.19
N SER A 98 4.51 35.89 5.00
CA SER A 98 5.25 35.67 3.76
C SER A 98 4.31 35.34 2.59
N PRO A 99 4.65 35.72 1.34
CA PRO A 99 3.84 35.40 0.16
C PRO A 99 3.57 33.91 -0.08
N ALA A 100 4.40 33.00 0.45
CA ALA A 100 4.21 31.55 0.35
C ALA A 100 2.84 31.06 0.86
N ILE A 101 2.17 31.83 1.72
CA ILE A 101 0.80 31.55 2.20
C ILE A 101 -0.21 31.43 1.04
N GLU A 102 -0.01 32.17 -0.04
CA GLU A 102 -0.92 32.17 -1.20
C GLU A 102 -0.82 30.87 -1.98
N GLN A 103 0.38 30.30 -2.07
CA GLN A 103 0.58 29.01 -2.73
C GLN A 103 0.10 27.83 -1.88
N ILE A 104 0.29 27.90 -0.55
CA ILE A 104 0.02 26.78 0.35
C ILE A 104 -1.43 26.77 0.84
N LEU A 105 -1.93 27.91 1.32
CA LEU A 105 -3.28 28.03 1.87
C LEU A 105 -4.21 28.91 1.01
N GLY A 106 -3.76 29.48 -0.12
CA GLY A 106 -4.64 30.23 -1.02
C GLY A 106 -5.06 31.62 -0.51
N TYR A 107 -4.52 32.08 0.62
CA TYR A 107 -4.80 33.42 1.14
C TYR A 107 -3.78 34.44 0.63
N LYS A 108 -4.20 35.69 0.42
CA LYS A 108 -3.22 36.76 0.26
C LYS A 108 -2.68 37.16 1.64
N PRO A 109 -1.41 37.59 1.76
CA PRO A 109 -0.88 38.12 3.01
C PRO A 109 -1.78 39.18 3.66
N SER A 110 -2.41 40.05 2.86
CA SER A 110 -3.35 41.07 3.31
C SER A 110 -4.62 40.54 3.97
N ASP A 111 -5.02 39.30 3.67
CA ASP A 111 -6.24 38.69 4.21
C ASP A 111 -6.03 38.10 5.61
N VAL A 112 -4.76 37.95 5.99
CA VAL A 112 -4.29 37.27 7.20
C VAL A 112 -3.69 38.26 8.20
N VAL A 113 -2.90 39.23 7.73
CA VAL A 113 -2.27 40.25 8.57
C VAL A 113 -3.32 41.04 9.36
N GLY A 114 -3.09 41.22 10.65
CA GLY A 114 -3.95 41.91 11.60
C GLY A 114 -5.02 41.03 12.26
N ARG A 115 -5.20 39.78 11.81
CA ARG A 115 -6.16 38.82 12.38
C ARG A 115 -5.48 37.87 13.35
N ASN A 116 -6.29 37.18 14.16
CA ASN A 116 -5.76 36.18 15.07
C ASN A 116 -5.46 34.88 14.31
N MET A 117 -4.30 34.27 14.53
CA MET A 117 -3.90 33.04 13.83
C MET A 117 -4.90 31.88 14.00
N LEU A 118 -5.60 31.80 15.14
CA LEU A 118 -6.52 30.71 15.44
C LEU A 118 -7.77 30.73 14.55
N GLU A 119 -8.09 31.86 13.91
CA GLU A 119 -9.18 31.95 12.94
C GLU A 119 -8.98 31.03 11.73
N PHE A 120 -7.72 30.68 11.44
CA PHE A 120 -7.32 29.83 10.32
C PHE A 120 -7.03 28.39 10.76
N VAL A 121 -7.09 28.09 12.06
CA VAL A 121 -6.80 26.78 12.63
C VAL A 121 -8.10 26.05 12.95
N HIS A 122 -8.12 24.72 12.77
CA HIS A 122 -9.24 23.88 13.19
C HIS A 122 -9.50 24.00 14.71
N PRO A 123 -10.76 24.17 15.16
CA PRO A 123 -11.09 24.38 16.58
C PRO A 123 -10.51 23.34 17.55
N ASP A 124 -10.55 22.05 17.20
CA ASP A 124 -9.96 20.97 18.02
C ASP A 124 -8.45 21.14 18.27
N ASP A 125 -7.74 21.85 17.39
CA ASP A 125 -6.29 22.01 17.46
C ASP A 125 -5.89 23.31 18.21
N HIS A 126 -6.86 24.18 18.55
CA HIS A 126 -6.62 25.48 19.22
C HIS A 126 -5.90 25.31 20.56
N GLN A 127 -6.34 24.36 21.38
CA GLN A 127 -5.79 24.16 22.72
C GLN A 127 -4.29 23.81 22.66
N ALA A 128 -3.91 22.91 21.75
CA ALA A 128 -2.52 22.49 21.58
C ALA A 128 -1.62 23.63 21.10
N ILE A 129 -2.13 24.50 20.21
CA ILE A 129 -1.40 25.69 19.76
C ILE A 129 -1.23 26.70 20.89
N ILE A 130 -2.29 26.97 21.66
CA ILE A 130 -2.23 27.90 22.80
C ILE A 130 -1.20 27.43 23.84
N GLU A 131 -1.20 26.14 24.15
CA GLU A 131 -0.22 25.54 25.07
C GLU A 131 1.22 25.65 24.54
N SER A 132 1.43 25.35 23.25
CA SER A 132 2.73 25.46 22.60
C SER A 132 3.25 26.91 22.62
N LEU A 133 2.41 27.88 22.24
CA LEU A 133 2.75 29.30 22.24
C LEU A 133 3.02 29.82 23.65
N GLY A 134 2.19 29.43 24.62
CA GLY A 134 2.35 29.80 26.02
C GLY A 134 3.65 29.26 26.62
N GLY A 135 4.02 28.02 26.32
CA GLY A 135 5.29 27.42 26.75
C GLY A 135 6.50 28.14 26.17
N LEU A 136 6.45 28.46 24.88
CA LEU A 136 7.49 29.19 24.16
C LEU A 136 7.75 30.60 24.73
N ILE A 137 6.69 31.29 25.16
CA ILE A 137 6.78 32.60 25.83
C ILE A 137 7.31 32.45 27.26
N ALA A 138 6.81 31.48 28.02
CA ALA A 138 7.05 31.41 29.45
C ALA A 138 8.44 30.89 29.85
N SER A 139 9.09 30.10 28.99
CA SER A 139 10.19 29.24 29.48
C SER A 139 11.38 29.08 28.55
N ASN A 140 11.41 29.80 27.41
CA ASN A 140 12.52 29.75 26.44
C ASN A 140 13.00 28.32 26.14
N HIS A 141 12.05 27.36 26.11
CA HIS A 141 12.32 25.98 25.75
C HIS A 141 12.72 25.87 24.27
N ASP A 142 13.44 24.81 23.94
CA ASP A 142 13.70 24.48 22.54
C ASP A 142 12.36 24.34 21.80
N PRO A 143 12.23 24.96 20.62
CA PRO A 143 10.99 24.97 19.88
C PRO A 143 10.66 23.56 19.38
N VAL A 144 9.47 23.07 19.72
CA VAL A 144 8.98 21.75 19.28
C VAL A 144 8.01 21.95 18.11
N PRO A 145 8.20 21.24 16.99
CA PRO A 145 7.23 21.26 15.89
C PRO A 145 5.85 20.80 16.35
N ILE A 146 4.81 21.53 15.94
CA ILE A 146 3.42 21.16 16.15
C ILE A 146 2.73 20.91 14.82
N GLU A 147 2.01 19.80 14.71
CA GLU A 147 1.15 19.51 13.56
C GLU A 147 -0.29 19.90 13.88
N PHE A 148 -0.94 20.64 12.99
CA PHE A 148 -2.33 21.04 13.13
C PHE A 148 -3.01 21.17 11.77
N ARG A 149 -4.34 21.33 11.78
CA ARG A 149 -5.13 21.56 10.58
C ARG A 149 -5.35 23.06 10.37
N ALA A 150 -4.91 23.57 9.23
CA ALA A 150 -5.18 24.93 8.77
C ALA A 150 -6.27 24.93 7.70
N LYS A 151 -7.16 25.90 7.71
CA LYS A 151 -8.16 26.10 6.67
C LYS A 151 -7.50 26.81 5.50
N ASP A 152 -7.73 26.37 4.27
CA ASP A 152 -7.32 27.10 3.07
C ASP A 152 -8.42 28.06 2.57
N GLY A 153 -8.09 28.86 1.56
CA GLY A 153 -8.98 29.85 0.93
C GLY A 153 -10.22 29.24 0.28
N GLU A 154 -10.20 27.94 -0.03
CA GLU A 154 -11.35 27.19 -0.55
C GLU A 154 -12.19 26.54 0.58
N GLY A 155 -11.69 26.59 1.81
CA GLY A 155 -12.33 26.04 2.99
C GLY A 155 -12.02 24.57 3.28
N LYS A 156 -11.06 23.97 2.56
CA LYS A 156 -10.52 22.63 2.85
C LYS A 156 -9.52 22.71 4.01
N TRP A 157 -9.45 21.64 4.79
CA TRP A 157 -8.43 21.49 5.82
C TRP A 157 -7.14 20.91 5.23
N ARG A 158 -6.02 21.58 5.50
CA ARG A 158 -4.65 21.18 5.17
C ARG A 158 -3.92 20.82 6.45
N TYR A 159 -3.03 19.84 6.40
CA TYR A 159 -2.16 19.55 7.53
C TYR A 159 -0.90 20.40 7.43
N VAL A 160 -0.60 21.11 8.50
CA VAL A 160 0.54 22.02 8.60
C VAL A 160 1.40 21.61 9.78
N GLU A 161 2.70 21.53 9.58
CA GLU A 161 3.71 21.41 10.63
C GLU A 161 4.33 22.78 10.84
N ALA A 162 4.28 23.33 12.06
CA ALA A 162 4.88 24.62 12.35
C ALA A 162 5.85 24.57 13.53
N ILE A 163 6.89 25.39 13.44
CA ILE A 163 7.86 25.62 14.50
C ILE A 163 7.93 27.12 14.78
N GLY A 164 7.65 27.50 16.03
CA GLY A 164 7.75 28.89 16.49
C GLY A 164 9.10 29.17 17.12
N ASN A 165 9.63 30.37 16.95
CA ASN A 165 10.82 30.87 17.62
C ASN A 165 10.50 32.19 18.32
N ASN A 166 10.71 32.26 19.64
CA ASN A 166 10.45 33.47 20.40
C ASN A 166 11.52 34.52 20.09
N GLN A 167 11.12 35.69 19.60
CA GLN A 167 11.98 36.84 19.35
C GLN A 167 11.35 38.13 19.93
N LEU A 168 10.53 38.02 20.96
CA LEU A 168 9.88 39.17 21.62
C LEU A 168 10.91 40.15 22.20
N ASP A 169 12.00 39.63 22.77
CA ASP A 169 13.08 40.45 23.35
C ASP A 169 14.06 41.02 22.29
N ASN A 170 13.92 40.63 21.01
CA ASN A 170 14.77 41.13 19.94
C ASN A 170 14.20 42.46 19.40
N PRO A 171 14.89 43.60 19.57
CA PRO A 171 14.37 44.92 19.17
C PRO A 171 14.11 45.07 17.66
N SER A 172 14.71 44.22 16.84
CA SER A 172 14.54 44.25 15.37
C SER A 172 13.37 43.38 14.89
N VAL A 173 12.84 42.50 15.74
CA VAL A 173 11.77 41.54 15.39
C VAL A 173 10.51 41.80 16.21
N GLY A 174 10.64 41.82 17.55
CA GLY A 174 9.55 42.15 18.48
C GLY A 174 8.34 41.22 18.41
N GLY A 175 8.54 39.93 18.14
CA GLY A 175 7.44 38.97 17.93
C GLY A 175 7.90 37.51 17.92
N ILE A 176 6.99 36.61 17.59
CA ILE A 176 7.26 35.17 17.48
C ILE A 176 7.30 34.81 16.00
N VAL A 177 8.45 34.29 15.54
CA VAL A 177 8.64 33.88 14.15
C VAL A 177 8.21 32.43 14.01
N VAL A 178 7.13 32.17 13.28
CA VAL A 178 6.62 30.84 12.99
C VAL A 178 7.00 30.48 11.57
N ASN A 179 7.65 29.33 11.41
CA ASN A 179 7.84 28.70 10.12
C ASN A 179 6.87 27.53 10.00
N ALA A 180 6.09 27.46 8.93
CA ALA A 180 5.01 26.49 8.75
C ALA A 180 5.09 25.82 7.38
N ARG A 181 5.09 24.48 7.36
CA ARG A 181 5.20 23.65 6.17
C ARG A 181 3.92 22.86 5.93
N ASP A 182 3.47 22.78 4.69
CA ASP A 182 2.40 21.86 4.30
C ASP A 182 2.90 20.41 4.35
N ILE A 183 2.23 19.59 5.14
CA ILE A 183 2.47 18.15 5.26
C ILE A 183 1.26 17.33 4.82
N THR A 184 0.30 17.93 4.12
CA THR A 184 -0.95 17.29 3.66
C THR A 184 -0.66 16.04 2.84
N ASP A 185 0.20 16.14 1.81
CA ASP A 185 0.57 14.99 0.96
C ASP A 185 1.20 13.86 1.77
N ARG A 186 2.06 14.20 2.74
CA ARG A 186 2.67 13.21 3.65
C ARG A 186 1.61 12.51 4.51
N LYS A 187 0.68 13.27 5.10
CA LYS A 187 -0.40 12.72 5.94
C LYS A 187 -1.38 11.86 5.13
N GLU A 188 -1.72 12.27 3.92
CA GLU A 188 -2.58 11.50 3.02
C GLU A 188 -1.89 10.18 2.63
N ALA A 189 -0.60 10.21 2.28
CA ALA A 189 0.19 9.00 1.99
C ALA A 189 0.31 8.06 3.20
N GLU A 190 0.58 8.59 4.40
CA GLU A 190 0.62 7.81 5.63
C GLU A 190 -0.73 7.13 5.93
N ARG A 191 -1.84 7.85 5.71
CA ARG A 191 -3.19 7.32 5.93
C ARG A 191 -3.54 6.22 4.94
N GLU A 192 -3.25 6.39 3.66
CA GLU A 192 -3.49 5.36 2.64
C GLU A 192 -2.63 4.12 2.90
N ARG A 193 -1.36 4.31 3.29
CA ARG A 193 -0.50 3.19 3.70
C ARG A 193 -1.05 2.45 4.91
N ALA A 194 -1.56 3.16 5.92
CA ALA A 194 -2.18 2.55 7.10
C ALA A 194 -3.44 1.75 6.74
N LYS A 195 -4.29 2.26 5.84
CA LYS A 195 -5.47 1.53 5.34
C LYS A 195 -5.07 0.25 4.60
N LEU A 196 -4.09 0.34 3.70
CA LEU A 196 -3.58 -0.83 2.97
C LEU A 196 -3.00 -1.89 3.91
N MET A 197 -2.24 -1.48 4.93
CA MET A 197 -1.71 -2.39 5.95
C MET A 197 -2.81 -3.10 6.73
N THR A 198 -3.84 -2.37 7.16
CA THR A 198 -5.00 -2.98 7.85
C THR A 198 -5.72 -3.96 6.94
N PHE A 199 -5.99 -3.58 5.68
CA PHE A 199 -6.65 -4.46 4.72
C PHE A 199 -5.84 -5.73 4.45
N GLN A 200 -4.51 -5.63 4.26
CA GLN A 200 -3.63 -6.79 4.10
C GLN A 200 -3.65 -7.71 5.32
N ARG A 201 -3.66 -7.14 6.54
CA ARG A 201 -3.74 -7.93 7.77
C ARG A 201 -5.06 -8.68 7.88
N ASP A 202 -6.18 -8.03 7.58
CA ASP A 202 -7.50 -8.64 7.62
C ASP A 202 -7.64 -9.75 6.56
N LEU A 203 -7.06 -9.53 5.38
CA LEU A 203 -7.04 -10.51 4.28
C LEU A 203 -6.19 -11.74 4.63
N ALA A 204 -5.02 -11.54 5.24
CA ALA A 204 -4.18 -12.64 5.73
C ALA A 204 -4.90 -13.47 6.81
N LEU A 205 -5.60 -12.82 7.75
CA LEU A 205 -6.40 -13.52 8.75
C LEU A 205 -7.55 -14.31 8.11
N ALA A 206 -8.25 -13.73 7.14
CA ALA A 206 -9.32 -14.41 6.42
C ALA A 206 -8.81 -15.67 5.69
N LYS A 207 -7.63 -15.57 5.07
CA LYS A 207 -6.93 -16.71 4.44
C LYS A 207 -6.62 -17.80 5.45
N ASP A 208 -6.03 -17.46 6.60
CA ASP A 208 -5.69 -18.44 7.63
C ASP A 208 -6.94 -19.15 8.16
N ILE A 209 -8.03 -18.40 8.40
CA ILE A 209 -9.32 -18.97 8.78
C ILE A 209 -9.82 -19.94 7.70
N GLN A 210 -9.83 -19.51 6.44
CA GLN A 210 -10.29 -20.34 5.33
C GLN A 210 -9.51 -21.66 5.25
N GLN A 211 -8.19 -21.60 5.27
CA GLN A 211 -7.33 -22.78 5.19
C GLN A 211 -7.54 -23.70 6.40
N SER A 212 -7.85 -23.15 7.57
CA SER A 212 -8.16 -23.93 8.78
C SER A 212 -9.51 -24.66 8.73
N LEU A 213 -10.41 -24.28 7.82
CA LEU A 213 -11.69 -24.98 7.63
C LEU A 213 -11.52 -26.30 6.88
N LEU A 214 -10.52 -26.39 6.00
CA LEU A 214 -10.21 -27.63 5.30
C LEU A 214 -9.74 -28.68 6.30
N PRO A 215 -10.23 -29.93 6.20
CA PRO A 215 -9.80 -30.97 7.12
C PRO A 215 -8.34 -31.37 6.84
N PRO A 216 -7.65 -32.03 7.78
CA PRO A 216 -6.25 -32.46 7.58
C PRO A 216 -6.00 -33.18 6.26
N SER A 217 -4.83 -32.98 5.66
CA SER A 217 -4.48 -33.62 4.38
C SER A 217 -4.47 -35.16 4.44
N ARG A 218 -4.28 -35.73 5.63
CA ARG A 218 -4.34 -37.17 5.89
C ARG A 218 -5.20 -37.44 7.12
N PRO A 219 -6.43 -37.97 6.96
CA PRO A 219 -7.16 -38.50 8.10
C PRO A 219 -6.52 -39.78 8.65
N ASP A 220 -6.77 -40.05 9.93
CA ASP A 220 -6.36 -41.29 10.60
C ASP A 220 -7.38 -42.40 10.28
N TRP A 221 -7.31 -42.91 9.05
CA TRP A 221 -8.19 -43.96 8.52
C TRP A 221 -7.40 -45.24 8.20
N PRO A 222 -8.07 -46.41 8.18
CA PRO A 222 -7.43 -47.64 7.71
C PRO A 222 -7.15 -47.66 6.20
N LEU A 223 -7.85 -46.84 5.41
CA LEU A 223 -7.57 -46.62 3.98
C LEU A 223 -6.44 -45.60 3.80
N ASP A 224 -5.55 -45.81 2.82
CA ASP A 224 -4.54 -44.82 2.44
C ASP A 224 -5.20 -43.72 1.61
N ILE A 225 -5.30 -42.53 2.20
CA ILE A 225 -5.91 -41.35 1.60
C ILE A 225 -4.98 -40.15 1.75
N ILE A 226 -4.90 -39.37 0.68
CA ILE A 226 -4.22 -38.08 0.67
C ILE A 226 -5.11 -37.03 0.02
N CYS A 227 -5.27 -35.90 0.68
CA CYS A 227 -5.95 -34.72 0.19
C CYS A 227 -4.95 -33.59 0.00
N TYR A 228 -5.06 -32.90 -1.14
CA TYR A 228 -4.23 -31.77 -1.49
C TYR A 228 -5.09 -30.67 -2.06
N SER A 229 -4.89 -29.44 -1.60
CA SER A 229 -5.48 -28.24 -2.19
C SER A 229 -4.46 -27.11 -2.16
N LYS A 230 -4.28 -26.43 -3.29
CA LYS A 230 -3.41 -25.28 -3.43
C LYS A 230 -4.18 -24.15 -4.12
N PRO A 231 -4.44 -23.03 -3.43
CA PRO A 231 -5.11 -21.91 -4.05
C PRO A 231 -4.20 -21.20 -5.06
N ALA A 232 -4.77 -20.72 -6.17
CA ALA A 232 -4.07 -19.89 -7.16
C ALA A 232 -3.87 -18.44 -6.68
N HIS A 233 -4.77 -17.96 -5.82
CA HIS A 233 -4.75 -16.62 -5.26
C HIS A 233 -4.60 -16.64 -3.73
N GLU A 234 -4.75 -15.48 -3.09
CA GLU A 234 -4.69 -15.40 -1.62
C GLU A 234 -5.74 -16.28 -0.94
N MET A 235 -6.92 -16.42 -1.53
CA MET A 235 -7.98 -17.33 -1.10
C MET A 235 -8.60 -18.04 -2.29
N GLY A 236 -8.96 -19.31 -2.10
CA GLY A 236 -9.51 -20.18 -3.14
C GLY A 236 -11.01 -20.45 -3.05
N GLY A 237 -11.65 -20.93 -4.11
CA GLY A 237 -12.99 -21.50 -4.11
C GLY A 237 -13.01 -23.01 -3.85
N ASP A 238 -11.86 -23.67 -4.03
CA ASP A 238 -11.73 -25.11 -3.90
C ASP A 238 -11.90 -25.62 -2.46
N LEU A 239 -12.48 -26.82 -2.35
CA LEU A 239 -12.60 -27.56 -1.11
C LEU A 239 -12.42 -29.05 -1.30
N TYR A 240 -12.01 -29.70 -0.21
CA TYR A 240 -12.21 -31.13 -0.02
C TYR A 240 -12.82 -31.38 1.35
N ALA A 241 -13.58 -32.46 1.44
CA ALA A 241 -14.20 -32.89 2.68
C ALA A 241 -14.17 -34.41 2.79
N TYR A 242 -14.19 -34.92 4.01
CA TYR A 242 -14.27 -36.36 4.22
C TYR A 242 -14.99 -36.70 5.53
N HIS A 243 -15.52 -37.92 5.60
CA HIS A 243 -16.20 -38.42 6.80
C HIS A 243 -16.05 -39.93 6.95
N HIS A 244 -15.71 -40.38 8.15
CA HIS A 244 -15.71 -41.80 8.51
C HIS A 244 -16.96 -42.08 9.32
N PHE A 245 -17.84 -42.93 8.78
CA PHE A 245 -19.06 -43.34 9.47
C PHE A 245 -18.73 -44.37 10.54
N ALA A 246 -19.61 -44.51 11.54
CA ALA A 246 -19.43 -45.53 12.57
C ALA A 246 -19.39 -46.94 11.95
N VAL A 247 -18.51 -47.79 12.48
CA VAL A 247 -18.36 -49.19 12.07
C VAL A 247 -19.71 -49.90 12.19
N GLU A 248 -20.15 -50.54 11.12
CA GLU A 248 -21.41 -51.26 11.10
C GLU A 248 -21.32 -52.55 11.92
N SER A 249 -22.46 -53.09 12.35
CA SER A 249 -22.53 -54.31 13.19
C SER A 249 -21.89 -55.55 12.56
N ALA A 250 -21.69 -55.56 11.23
CA ALA A 250 -21.03 -56.62 10.47
C ALA A 250 -19.53 -56.39 10.26
N GLY A 251 -18.94 -55.35 10.86
CA GLY A 251 -17.53 -54.98 10.69
C GLY A 251 -17.22 -54.21 9.39
N ALA A 252 -18.24 -53.90 8.58
CA ALA A 252 -18.06 -53.05 7.41
C ALA A 252 -17.83 -51.60 7.83
N GLU A 253 -16.87 -50.95 7.18
CA GLU A 253 -16.53 -49.54 7.39
C GLU A 253 -16.96 -48.73 6.17
N LYS A 254 -17.44 -47.50 6.40
CA LYS A 254 -17.88 -46.61 5.34
C LYS A 254 -17.12 -45.30 5.44
N PHE A 255 -16.57 -44.87 4.32
CA PHE A 255 -15.80 -43.64 4.17
C PHE A 255 -16.46 -42.77 3.11
N ALA A 256 -16.44 -41.47 3.31
CA ALA A 256 -16.93 -40.51 2.33
C ALA A 256 -15.87 -39.49 2.02
N VAL A 257 -15.76 -39.12 0.75
CA VAL A 257 -14.84 -38.10 0.24
C VAL A 257 -15.59 -37.20 -0.72
N ALA A 258 -15.34 -35.90 -0.62
CA ALA A 258 -15.85 -34.90 -1.54
C ALA A 258 -14.72 -34.00 -2.03
N VAL A 259 -14.80 -33.59 -3.29
CA VAL A 259 -14.05 -32.46 -3.85
C VAL A 259 -15.06 -31.51 -4.45
N GLY A 260 -14.86 -30.22 -4.24
CA GLY A 260 -15.68 -29.20 -4.88
C GLY A 260 -14.87 -27.98 -5.25
N ASP A 261 -15.41 -27.26 -6.20
CA ASP A 261 -14.93 -25.97 -6.67
C ASP A 261 -16.10 -24.97 -6.63
N VAL A 262 -15.81 -23.73 -6.26
CA VAL A 262 -16.78 -22.65 -6.25
C VAL A 262 -16.44 -21.67 -7.35
N SER A 263 -17.39 -21.50 -8.28
CA SER A 263 -17.22 -20.55 -9.38
C SER A 263 -16.92 -19.13 -8.89
N GLY A 264 -15.99 -18.46 -9.56
CA GLY A 264 -15.49 -17.13 -9.19
C GLY A 264 -14.11 -17.23 -8.55
N LYS A 265 -13.59 -16.11 -8.02
CA LYS A 265 -12.24 -16.06 -7.44
C LYS A 265 -12.19 -15.15 -6.21
N GLY A 266 -11.22 -15.41 -5.33
CA GLY A 266 -10.97 -14.60 -4.14
C GLY A 266 -12.06 -14.72 -3.08
N MET A 267 -12.35 -13.62 -2.38
CA MET A 267 -13.20 -13.63 -1.18
C MET A 267 -14.64 -14.13 -1.40
N PRO A 268 -15.37 -13.78 -2.48
CA PRO A 268 -16.71 -14.32 -2.70
C PRO A 268 -16.74 -15.84 -2.83
N ALA A 269 -15.81 -16.42 -3.59
CA ALA A 269 -15.69 -17.88 -3.74
C ALA A 269 -15.31 -18.54 -2.41
N ALA A 270 -14.36 -17.95 -1.68
CA ALA A 270 -13.92 -18.42 -0.37
C ALA A 270 -15.04 -18.49 0.69
N LEU A 271 -15.92 -17.48 0.72
CA LEU A 271 -17.05 -17.45 1.65
C LEU A 271 -18.09 -18.51 1.31
N LEU A 272 -18.41 -18.68 0.02
CA LEU A 272 -19.35 -19.70 -0.43
C LEU A 272 -18.77 -21.11 -0.25
N MET A 273 -17.46 -21.28 -0.42
CA MET A 273 -16.72 -22.50 -0.09
C MET A 273 -16.92 -22.86 1.39
N ALA A 274 -16.71 -21.90 2.30
CA ALA A 274 -16.89 -22.12 3.74
C ALA A 274 -18.33 -22.51 4.11
N VAL A 275 -19.33 -21.85 3.51
CA VAL A 275 -20.75 -22.20 3.70
C VAL A 275 -21.04 -23.60 3.19
N THR A 276 -20.51 -23.97 2.03
CA THR A 276 -20.70 -25.29 1.43
C THR A 276 -20.08 -26.38 2.30
N LEU A 277 -18.86 -26.16 2.79
CA LEU A 277 -18.16 -27.13 3.66
C LEU A 277 -18.87 -27.31 5.01
N ALA A 278 -19.34 -26.23 5.64
CA ALA A 278 -20.12 -26.32 6.88
C ALA A 278 -21.46 -27.05 6.65
N SER A 279 -22.13 -26.77 5.52
CA SER A 279 -23.38 -27.43 5.13
C SER A 279 -23.16 -28.92 4.84
N PHE A 280 -22.02 -29.27 4.24
CA PHE A 280 -21.61 -30.65 4.01
C PHE A 280 -21.47 -31.41 5.32
N GLN A 281 -20.72 -30.87 6.28
CA GLN A 281 -20.50 -31.49 7.59
C GLN A 281 -21.82 -31.72 8.34
N TYR A 282 -22.76 -30.78 8.27
CA TYR A 282 -24.09 -30.95 8.84
C TYR A 282 -24.89 -32.03 8.11
N THR A 283 -24.94 -31.97 6.78
CA THR A 283 -25.79 -32.86 5.97
C THR A 283 -25.31 -34.32 6.02
N ILE A 284 -24.00 -34.55 6.00
CA ILE A 284 -23.43 -35.91 6.04
C ILE A 284 -23.73 -36.63 7.35
N SER A 285 -23.83 -35.89 8.46
CA SER A 285 -24.23 -36.44 9.77
C SER A 285 -25.64 -37.06 9.78
N GLN A 286 -26.45 -36.76 8.77
CA GLN A 286 -27.82 -37.28 8.62
C GLN A 286 -27.87 -38.65 7.92
N HIS A 287 -26.72 -39.22 7.53
CA HIS A 287 -26.60 -40.58 6.98
C HIS A 287 -27.50 -40.84 5.75
N VAL A 288 -27.66 -39.84 4.89
CA VAL A 288 -28.42 -39.94 3.63
C VAL A 288 -27.58 -40.52 2.49
N SER A 289 -28.22 -40.90 1.38
CA SER A 289 -27.51 -41.39 0.19
C SER A 289 -26.75 -40.26 -0.55
N PRO A 290 -25.73 -40.58 -1.35
CA PRO A 290 -24.97 -39.60 -2.15
C PRO A 290 -25.81 -38.58 -2.92
N GLY A 291 -26.83 -39.02 -3.66
CA GLY A 291 -27.68 -38.10 -4.44
C GLY A 291 -28.57 -37.24 -3.55
N GLN A 292 -29.04 -37.78 -2.42
CA GLN A 292 -29.83 -37.02 -1.43
C GLN A 292 -28.97 -36.00 -0.68
N LEU A 293 -27.70 -36.31 -0.42
CA LEU A 293 -26.74 -35.38 0.19
C LEU A 293 -26.55 -34.17 -0.72
N LEU A 294 -26.22 -34.38 -2.00
CA LEU A 294 -26.07 -33.29 -2.97
C LEU A 294 -27.38 -32.50 -3.14
N HIS A 295 -28.54 -33.16 -3.14
CA HIS A 295 -29.83 -32.48 -3.21
C HIS A 295 -30.07 -31.52 -2.02
N ARG A 296 -29.75 -31.95 -0.80
CA ARG A 296 -29.90 -31.10 0.40
C ARG A 296 -28.88 -29.96 0.43
N LEU A 297 -27.66 -30.22 -0.03
CA LEU A 297 -26.65 -29.17 -0.19
C LEU A 297 -27.08 -28.14 -1.22
N ASP A 298 -27.60 -28.57 -2.37
CA ASP A 298 -28.09 -27.68 -3.42
C ASP A 298 -29.14 -26.70 -2.87
N GLN A 299 -30.14 -27.22 -2.16
CA GLN A 299 -31.17 -26.40 -1.50
C GLN A 299 -30.60 -25.39 -0.49
N THR A 300 -29.55 -25.78 0.23
CA THR A 300 -28.92 -24.91 1.23
C THR A 300 -28.07 -23.83 0.55
N VAL A 301 -27.27 -24.21 -0.45
CA VAL A 301 -26.34 -23.35 -1.19
C VAL A 301 -27.10 -22.37 -2.09
N GLU A 302 -28.23 -22.77 -2.69
CA GLU A 302 -29.09 -21.91 -3.54
C GLU A 302 -29.53 -20.63 -2.82
N GLY A 303 -29.74 -20.69 -1.49
CA GLY A 303 -30.07 -19.53 -0.68
C GLY A 303 -28.99 -18.44 -0.65
N TYR A 304 -27.74 -18.79 -0.97
CA TYR A 304 -26.58 -17.89 -0.95
C TYR A 304 -26.11 -17.48 -2.35
N THR A 305 -26.50 -18.21 -3.40
CA THR A 305 -26.03 -17.97 -4.77
C THR A 305 -26.91 -17.05 -5.60
N GLY A 306 -28.20 -16.89 -5.23
CA GLY A 306 -29.16 -16.12 -6.02
C GLY A 306 -28.77 -14.67 -6.31
N GLY A 307 -28.02 -14.02 -5.40
CA GLY A 307 -27.54 -12.64 -5.56
C GLY A 307 -26.18 -12.51 -6.26
N THR A 308 -25.33 -13.54 -6.17
CA THR A 308 -23.93 -13.50 -6.66
C THR A 308 -23.77 -14.17 -8.03
N ARG A 309 -24.74 -15.01 -8.44
CA ARG A 309 -24.67 -15.90 -9.62
C ARG A 309 -23.50 -16.89 -9.58
N GLN A 310 -22.94 -17.13 -8.40
CA GLN A 310 -21.97 -18.20 -8.19
C GLN A 310 -22.70 -19.55 -8.08
N ASN A 311 -21.97 -20.65 -8.19
CA ASN A 311 -22.40 -21.99 -7.89
C ASN A 311 -21.21 -22.77 -7.31
N CYS A 312 -21.47 -23.98 -6.82
CA CYS A 312 -20.43 -24.90 -6.39
C CYS A 312 -20.54 -26.20 -7.17
N ALA A 313 -19.53 -26.50 -7.97
CA ALA A 313 -19.34 -27.81 -8.56
C ALA A 313 -18.87 -28.76 -7.45
N MET A 314 -19.52 -29.90 -7.23
CA MET A 314 -19.09 -30.85 -6.19
C MET A 314 -19.26 -32.30 -6.63
N VAL A 315 -18.22 -33.09 -6.44
CA VAL A 315 -18.26 -34.55 -6.58
C VAL A 315 -18.17 -35.20 -5.20
N TYR A 316 -18.97 -36.24 -4.97
CA TYR A 316 -19.07 -36.94 -3.70
C TYR A 316 -19.05 -38.46 -3.92
N VAL A 317 -18.21 -39.16 -3.16
CA VAL A 317 -18.11 -40.62 -3.19
C VAL A 317 -18.25 -41.21 -1.79
N GLU A 318 -18.99 -42.30 -1.67
CA GLU A 318 -19.04 -43.17 -0.50
C GLU A 318 -18.41 -44.52 -0.82
N ILE A 319 -17.40 -44.91 -0.07
CA ILE A 319 -16.71 -46.19 -0.21
C ILE A 319 -17.06 -47.04 1.01
N ARG A 320 -17.73 -48.17 0.78
CA ARG A 320 -18.01 -49.17 1.81
C ARG A 320 -17.06 -50.34 1.65
N VAL A 321 -16.22 -50.57 2.66
CA VAL A 321 -15.26 -51.66 2.73
C VAL A 321 -15.84 -52.75 3.61
N THR A 322 -16.01 -53.95 3.05
CA THR A 322 -16.47 -55.12 3.79
C THR A 322 -15.29 -56.06 4.01
N PRO A 323 -14.91 -56.35 5.26
CA PRO A 323 -13.84 -57.30 5.55
C PRO A 323 -14.26 -58.70 5.08
N ALA A 324 -13.35 -59.40 4.41
CA ALA A 324 -13.55 -60.76 3.95
C ALA A 324 -12.79 -61.76 4.85
N ALA A 325 -13.36 -62.96 5.05
CA ALA A 325 -12.72 -64.03 5.81
C ALA A 325 -11.49 -64.64 5.09
N SER A 326 -11.47 -64.53 3.76
CA SER A 326 -10.29 -64.71 2.91
C SER A 326 -9.59 -63.36 2.78
N GLN A 327 -8.26 -63.30 2.86
CA GLN A 327 -7.37 -62.12 2.98
C GLN A 327 -7.58 -60.87 2.07
N GLN A 328 -8.63 -60.80 1.25
CA GLN A 328 -8.89 -59.73 0.30
C GLN A 328 -10.25 -59.08 0.57
N SER A 329 -10.25 -57.88 1.15
CA SER A 329 -11.46 -57.09 1.40
C SER A 329 -12.16 -56.74 0.10
N THR A 330 -13.49 -56.63 0.13
CA THR A 330 -14.26 -56.15 -1.01
C THR A 330 -14.74 -54.75 -0.73
N ALA A 331 -14.61 -53.85 -1.70
CA ALA A 331 -15.06 -52.47 -1.57
C ALA A 331 -16.09 -52.13 -2.65
N VAL A 332 -17.10 -51.35 -2.28
CA VAL A 332 -18.10 -50.82 -3.20
C VAL A 332 -18.15 -49.31 -3.03
N MET A 333 -17.98 -48.59 -4.14
CA MET A 333 -18.10 -47.15 -4.17
C MET A 333 -19.43 -46.73 -4.78
N LYS A 334 -20.08 -45.75 -4.17
CA LYS A 334 -21.19 -45.00 -4.76
C LYS A 334 -20.75 -43.57 -5.00
N ALA A 335 -20.87 -43.09 -6.23
CA ALA A 335 -20.53 -41.74 -6.63
C ALA A 335 -21.79 -40.96 -7.02
N ALA A 336 -21.83 -39.68 -6.65
CA ALA A 336 -22.76 -38.69 -7.16
C ALA A 336 -21.98 -37.42 -7.53
N ASN A 337 -22.45 -36.68 -8.52
CA ASN A 337 -21.75 -35.51 -9.02
C ASN A 337 -22.72 -34.36 -9.28
N ALA A 338 -22.36 -33.17 -8.80
CA ALA A 338 -23.02 -31.90 -8.99
C ALA A 338 -22.12 -30.99 -9.83
N GLY A 339 -21.86 -31.38 -11.08
CA GLY A 339 -21.15 -30.54 -12.06
C GLY A 339 -19.64 -30.41 -11.90
N CYS A 340 -19.00 -31.19 -11.02
CA CYS A 340 -17.54 -31.26 -10.91
C CYS A 340 -16.96 -32.32 -11.87
N ILE A 341 -15.64 -32.47 -11.90
CA ILE A 341 -14.98 -33.52 -12.68
C ILE A 341 -15.36 -34.90 -12.13
N SER A 342 -15.74 -35.80 -13.03
CA SER A 342 -16.09 -37.18 -12.68
C SER A 342 -14.92 -37.91 -12.00
N PRO A 343 -15.18 -38.74 -10.98
CA PRO A 343 -14.12 -39.52 -10.35
C PRO A 343 -13.45 -40.46 -11.35
N ILE A 344 -12.16 -40.70 -11.14
CA ILE A 344 -11.37 -41.66 -11.90
C ILE A 344 -11.08 -42.87 -11.01
N VAL A 345 -11.30 -44.07 -11.54
CA VAL A 345 -10.81 -45.32 -10.93
C VAL A 345 -9.65 -45.82 -11.76
N ARG A 346 -8.48 -46.00 -11.13
CA ARG A 346 -7.34 -46.67 -11.73
C ARG A 346 -7.24 -48.08 -11.16
N ARG A 347 -7.33 -49.06 -12.06
CA ARG A 347 -7.21 -50.49 -11.76
C ARG A 347 -5.74 -50.91 -11.58
N GLN A 348 -5.51 -52.03 -10.92
CA GLN A 348 -4.17 -52.63 -10.79
C GLN A 348 -3.47 -52.93 -12.14
N ASN A 349 -4.23 -53.17 -13.20
CA ASN A 349 -3.67 -53.37 -14.55
C ASN A 349 -3.37 -52.05 -15.30
N ASN A 350 -3.39 -50.91 -14.60
CA ASN A 350 -3.26 -49.55 -15.12
C ASN A 350 -4.42 -49.06 -16.00
N ALA A 351 -5.50 -49.83 -16.14
CA ALA A 351 -6.69 -49.33 -16.81
C ALA A 351 -7.29 -48.17 -16.01
N VAL A 352 -7.74 -47.14 -16.73
CA VAL A 352 -8.35 -45.94 -16.17
C VAL A 352 -9.81 -45.90 -16.58
N GLU A 353 -10.71 -45.74 -15.62
CA GLU A 353 -12.16 -45.75 -15.80
C GLU A 353 -12.75 -44.47 -15.22
N TRP A 354 -13.48 -43.71 -16.03
CA TRP A 354 -14.25 -42.55 -15.58
C TRP A 354 -15.60 -42.98 -15.01
N VAL A 355 -15.93 -42.52 -13.81
CA VAL A 355 -17.21 -42.80 -13.14
C VAL A 355 -18.22 -41.73 -13.51
N GLU A 356 -18.99 -41.99 -14.57
CA GLU A 356 -19.97 -41.07 -15.20
C GLU A 356 -21.21 -40.77 -14.33
N ALA A 357 -21.01 -40.16 -13.16
CA ALA A 357 -22.06 -39.52 -12.40
C ALA A 357 -22.33 -38.10 -12.94
N ARG A 358 -23.60 -37.69 -12.97
CA ARG A 358 -24.07 -36.43 -13.56
C ARG A 358 -25.05 -35.70 -12.65
N GLY A 359 -24.93 -34.38 -12.66
CA GLY A 359 -25.82 -33.47 -11.96
C GLY A 359 -25.40 -32.03 -12.26
N MET A 360 -26.25 -31.08 -11.89
CA MET A 360 -25.94 -29.65 -12.06
C MET A 360 -25.12 -29.13 -10.89
N PRO A 361 -24.31 -28.08 -11.06
CA PRO A 361 -23.66 -27.40 -9.93
C PRO A 361 -24.65 -26.99 -8.84
N LEU A 362 -24.23 -27.15 -7.59
CA LEU A 362 -25.00 -26.75 -6.42
C LEU A 362 -25.24 -25.24 -6.44
N GLY A 363 -26.47 -24.82 -6.12
CA GLY A 363 -26.89 -23.43 -6.12
C GLY A 363 -27.15 -22.84 -7.51
N ALA A 364 -27.13 -23.65 -8.58
CA ALA A 364 -27.51 -23.21 -9.92
C ALA A 364 -29.05 -23.08 -10.10
N GLY A 365 -29.84 -23.50 -9.12
CA GLY A 365 -31.31 -23.40 -9.13
C GLY A 365 -32.03 -24.43 -10.02
N MET A 366 -31.30 -25.36 -10.64
CA MET A 366 -31.87 -26.43 -11.48
C MET A 366 -31.63 -27.84 -10.94
N GLY A 367 -30.63 -28.04 -10.07
CA GLY A 367 -30.27 -29.36 -9.56
C GLY A 367 -31.37 -30.00 -8.71
N GLY A 368 -32.08 -29.21 -7.91
CA GLY A 368 -33.24 -29.65 -7.13
C GLY A 368 -34.37 -30.26 -7.95
N TYR A 369 -34.54 -29.83 -9.21
CA TYR A 369 -35.58 -30.33 -10.11
C TYR A 369 -35.13 -31.57 -10.90
N LEU A 370 -33.86 -31.61 -11.32
CA LEU A 370 -33.32 -32.70 -12.13
C LEU A 370 -32.87 -33.90 -11.28
N GLY A 371 -32.54 -33.67 -10.02
CA GLY A 371 -31.97 -34.66 -9.12
C GLY A 371 -30.49 -34.96 -9.43
N TYR A 372 -29.87 -35.70 -8.52
CA TYR A 372 -28.47 -36.13 -8.62
C TYR A 372 -28.44 -37.64 -8.75
N ASN A 373 -27.85 -38.16 -9.83
CA ASN A 373 -27.80 -39.60 -10.05
C ASN A 373 -26.71 -40.25 -9.17
N GLU A 374 -26.86 -41.55 -8.92
CA GLU A 374 -25.88 -42.34 -8.18
C GLU A 374 -25.34 -43.44 -9.09
N VAL A 375 -24.02 -43.56 -9.18
CA VAL A 375 -23.32 -44.62 -9.91
C VAL A 375 -22.62 -45.52 -8.89
N THR A 376 -22.79 -46.83 -9.02
CA THR A 376 -22.13 -47.81 -8.14
C THR A 376 -21.04 -48.55 -8.89
N VAL A 377 -19.85 -48.65 -8.28
CA VAL A 377 -18.67 -49.29 -8.85
C VAL A 377 -18.09 -50.27 -7.82
N SER A 378 -17.75 -51.48 -8.26
CA SER A 378 -17.00 -52.44 -7.45
C SER A 378 -15.51 -52.15 -7.52
N LEU A 379 -14.84 -52.19 -6.36
CA LEU A 379 -13.43 -51.89 -6.19
C LEU A 379 -12.72 -53.09 -5.56
N GLU A 380 -11.48 -53.31 -6.02
CA GLU A 380 -10.60 -54.35 -5.50
C GLU A 380 -9.44 -53.71 -4.72
N THR A 381 -8.88 -54.43 -3.76
CA THR A 381 -7.68 -53.99 -3.03
C THR A 381 -6.59 -53.56 -4.01
N GLY A 382 -6.01 -52.38 -3.84
CA GLY A 382 -5.00 -51.82 -4.74
C GLY A 382 -5.53 -50.92 -5.86
N ASP A 383 -6.85 -50.87 -6.08
CA ASP A 383 -7.46 -49.84 -6.93
C ASP A 383 -7.24 -48.45 -6.31
N LEU A 384 -7.10 -47.43 -7.16
CA LEU A 384 -7.03 -46.03 -6.74
C LEU A 384 -8.26 -45.28 -7.23
N VAL A 385 -8.87 -44.49 -6.35
CA VAL A 385 -9.94 -43.55 -6.67
C VAL A 385 -9.36 -42.15 -6.61
N ILE A 386 -9.47 -41.38 -7.69
CA ILE A 386 -8.95 -40.02 -7.81
C ILE A 386 -10.11 -39.06 -8.05
N LEU A 387 -10.15 -37.98 -7.27
CA LEU A 387 -11.07 -36.86 -7.42
C LEU A 387 -10.26 -35.58 -7.60
N THR A 388 -10.66 -34.72 -8.53
CA THR A 388 -9.94 -33.45 -8.79
C THR A 388 -10.92 -32.30 -8.96
N SER A 389 -10.49 -31.08 -8.64
CA SER A 389 -11.13 -29.87 -9.17
C SER A 389 -10.76 -29.67 -10.64
N ASP A 390 -11.40 -28.70 -11.27
CA ASP A 390 -11.15 -28.34 -12.67
C ASP A 390 -9.80 -27.66 -12.88
N GLY A 391 -9.20 -27.04 -11.87
CA GLY A 391 -7.86 -26.45 -11.99
C GLY A 391 -6.74 -27.43 -12.37
N VAL A 392 -6.95 -28.75 -12.26
CA VAL A 392 -6.04 -29.76 -12.86
C VAL A 392 -6.15 -29.80 -14.37
N VAL A 393 -7.37 -29.93 -14.92
CA VAL A 393 -7.57 -30.06 -16.38
C VAL A 393 -7.50 -28.70 -17.08
N GLU A 394 -7.88 -27.63 -16.40
CA GLU A 394 -7.83 -26.27 -16.91
C GLU A 394 -6.46 -25.60 -16.70
N ALA A 395 -5.51 -26.26 -16.03
CA ALA A 395 -4.13 -25.78 -15.92
C ALA A 395 -3.56 -25.42 -17.30
N GLN A 396 -3.03 -24.21 -17.45
CA GLN A 396 -2.56 -23.68 -18.73
C GLN A 396 -1.04 -23.52 -18.77
N ASN A 397 -0.44 -23.84 -19.92
CA ASN A 397 0.94 -23.52 -20.21
C ASN A 397 1.09 -22.11 -20.82
N ALA A 398 2.32 -21.69 -21.11
CA ALA A 398 2.63 -20.39 -21.71
C ALA A 398 1.97 -20.15 -23.09
N HIS A 399 1.51 -21.21 -23.77
CA HIS A 399 0.79 -21.15 -25.03
C HIS A 399 -0.73 -21.14 -24.87
N LYS A 400 -1.25 -21.07 -23.63
CA LYS A 400 -2.68 -21.16 -23.29
C LYS A 400 -3.32 -22.48 -23.67
N GLU A 401 -2.53 -23.54 -23.80
CA GLU A 401 -3.05 -24.88 -23.95
C GLU A 401 -3.42 -25.41 -22.57
N MET A 402 -4.61 -25.98 -22.44
CA MET A 402 -5.04 -26.65 -21.21
C MET A 402 -4.40 -28.04 -21.10
N PHE A 403 -4.15 -28.48 -19.87
CA PHE A 403 -3.66 -29.83 -19.58
C PHE A 403 -4.65 -30.86 -20.14
N GLY A 404 -5.94 -30.67 -19.85
CA GLY A 404 -7.05 -31.41 -20.44
C GLY A 404 -7.22 -32.83 -19.89
N PHE A 405 -8.37 -33.42 -20.22
CA PHE A 405 -8.75 -34.76 -19.76
C PHE A 405 -7.81 -35.86 -20.27
N ASP A 406 -7.39 -35.81 -21.54
CA ASP A 406 -6.53 -36.83 -22.14
C ASP A 406 -5.17 -36.94 -21.43
N ARG A 407 -4.57 -35.81 -21.04
CA ARG A 407 -3.29 -35.81 -20.31
C ARG A 407 -3.46 -36.25 -18.87
N LEU A 408 -4.57 -35.89 -18.22
CA LEU A 408 -4.89 -36.39 -16.88
C LEU A 408 -5.05 -37.90 -16.88
N GLU A 409 -5.82 -38.44 -17.82
CA GLU A 409 -6.00 -39.88 -17.97
C GLU A 409 -4.66 -40.58 -18.24
N ALA A 410 -3.84 -40.05 -19.15
CA ALA A 410 -2.52 -40.60 -19.44
C ALA A 410 -1.59 -40.55 -18.22
N ALA A 411 -1.60 -39.47 -17.45
CA ALA A 411 -0.79 -39.31 -16.25
C ALA A 411 -1.21 -40.30 -15.16
N VAL A 412 -2.52 -40.45 -14.92
CA VAL A 412 -3.06 -41.45 -13.99
C VAL A 412 -2.65 -42.86 -14.41
N ALA A 413 -2.75 -43.19 -15.71
CA ALA A 413 -2.36 -44.51 -16.22
C ALA A 413 -0.87 -44.82 -16.01
N GLN A 414 0.01 -43.82 -16.17
CA GLN A 414 1.48 -43.96 -16.15
C GLN A 414 2.12 -43.86 -14.76
N ALA A 415 1.42 -43.27 -13.79
CA ALA A 415 1.96 -43.05 -12.45
C ALA A 415 2.43 -44.36 -11.77
N PRO A 416 3.43 -44.36 -10.89
CA PRO A 416 3.83 -45.57 -10.17
C PRO A 416 2.66 -46.17 -9.35
N GLN A 417 2.44 -47.49 -9.44
CA GLN A 417 1.45 -48.19 -8.59
C GLN A 417 2.06 -48.54 -7.24
N THR A 418 2.09 -47.57 -6.32
CA THR A 418 2.65 -47.79 -4.98
C THR A 418 1.71 -47.33 -3.87
N THR A 419 1.42 -46.03 -3.80
CA THR A 419 0.65 -45.43 -2.68
C THR A 419 -0.14 -44.22 -3.18
N ALA A 420 -1.14 -43.79 -2.40
CA ALA A 420 -1.91 -42.57 -2.70
C ALA A 420 -0.99 -41.34 -2.80
N GLN A 421 0.01 -41.24 -1.90
CA GLN A 421 1.00 -40.17 -1.92
C GLN A 421 1.88 -40.18 -3.18
N ALA A 422 2.31 -41.35 -3.65
CA ALA A 422 3.15 -41.44 -4.84
C ALA A 422 2.39 -41.02 -6.11
N MET A 423 1.11 -41.40 -6.21
CA MET A 423 0.22 -40.91 -7.26
C MET A 423 0.06 -39.39 -7.18
N LEU A 424 -0.20 -38.84 -6.00
CA LEU A 424 -0.34 -37.39 -5.82
C LEU A 424 0.91 -36.64 -6.31
N THR A 425 2.08 -37.04 -5.83
CA THR A 425 3.35 -36.41 -6.20
C THR A 425 3.56 -36.47 -7.71
N TYR A 426 3.31 -37.63 -8.34
CA TYR A 426 3.45 -37.78 -9.78
C TYR A 426 2.50 -36.86 -10.57
N LEU A 427 1.23 -36.76 -10.17
CA LEU A 427 0.25 -35.90 -10.83
C LEU A 427 0.63 -34.41 -10.69
N ILE A 428 1.01 -33.98 -9.49
CA ILE A 428 1.45 -32.60 -9.24
C ILE A 428 2.68 -32.26 -10.07
N ASP A 429 3.69 -33.13 -10.09
CA ASP A 429 4.92 -32.92 -10.86
C ASP A 429 4.63 -32.86 -12.36
N THR A 430 3.72 -33.72 -12.85
CA THR A 430 3.31 -33.74 -14.27
C THR A 430 2.57 -32.45 -14.66
N VAL A 431 1.65 -31.97 -13.83
CA VAL A 431 0.93 -30.70 -14.07
C VAL A 431 1.90 -29.52 -14.01
N ASN A 432 2.78 -29.45 -13.00
CA ASN A 432 3.76 -28.38 -12.88
C ASN A 432 4.75 -28.37 -14.06
N GLN A 433 5.19 -29.53 -14.53
CA GLN A 433 6.06 -29.63 -15.70
C GLN A 433 5.37 -29.12 -16.96
N PHE A 434 4.07 -29.37 -17.11
CA PHE A 434 3.28 -28.86 -18.23
C PHE A 434 3.07 -27.34 -18.17
N VAL A 435 2.72 -26.81 -16.99
CA VAL A 435 2.47 -25.38 -16.76
C VAL A 435 3.75 -24.55 -16.89
N GLY A 436 4.89 -25.08 -16.43
CA GLY A 436 6.18 -24.38 -16.43
C GLY A 436 6.17 -23.17 -15.48
N ASP A 437 6.69 -22.04 -15.96
CA ASP A 437 6.76 -20.79 -15.19
C ASP A 437 5.46 -19.94 -15.27
N THR A 438 4.38 -20.51 -15.83
CA THR A 438 3.10 -19.81 -15.98
C THR A 438 2.40 -19.69 -14.63
N GLU A 439 1.83 -18.52 -14.32
CA GLU A 439 1.05 -18.34 -13.09
C GLU A 439 -0.19 -19.25 -13.09
N PRO A 440 -0.52 -19.92 -11.96
CA PRO A 440 -1.72 -20.72 -11.84
C PRO A 440 -2.98 -19.90 -12.16
N HIS A 441 -3.83 -20.43 -13.04
CA HIS A 441 -5.08 -19.77 -13.40
C HIS A 441 -6.20 -20.06 -12.39
N ASP A 442 -6.23 -21.27 -11.84
CA ASP A 442 -7.25 -21.70 -10.89
C ASP A 442 -6.67 -22.56 -9.76
N ASP A 443 -7.49 -22.75 -8.72
CA ASP A 443 -7.12 -23.56 -7.58
C ASP A 443 -6.94 -25.04 -7.98
N LEU A 444 -5.98 -25.70 -7.35
CA LEU A 444 -5.66 -27.09 -7.67
C LEU A 444 -5.96 -27.98 -6.47
N THR A 445 -6.99 -28.81 -6.58
CA THR A 445 -7.38 -29.78 -5.57
C THR A 445 -7.38 -31.20 -6.14
N ILE A 446 -6.72 -32.11 -5.42
CA ILE A 446 -6.61 -33.52 -5.76
C ILE A 446 -6.81 -34.34 -4.48
N VAL A 447 -7.71 -35.31 -4.51
CA VAL A 447 -7.87 -36.31 -3.45
C VAL A 447 -7.71 -37.70 -4.05
N ILE A 448 -6.92 -38.53 -3.39
CA ILE A 448 -6.64 -39.90 -3.83
C ILE A 448 -6.89 -40.85 -2.67
N VAL A 449 -7.64 -41.91 -2.95
CA VAL A 449 -7.91 -43.01 -2.02
C VAL A 449 -7.41 -44.31 -2.63
N GLN A 450 -6.61 -45.07 -1.88
CA GLN A 450 -6.22 -46.43 -2.22
C GLN A 450 -7.06 -47.42 -1.42
N ILE A 451 -7.60 -48.42 -2.12
CA ILE A 451 -8.52 -49.43 -1.59
C ILE A 451 -7.80 -50.60 -0.92
#